data_AF-A0A1X7U5E3-F1
#
_entry.id   AF-A0A1X7U5E3-F1
#
_cell.length_a   1.000
_cell.length_b   1.000
_cell.length_c   1.000
_cell.angle_alpha   90.00
_cell.angle_beta   90.00
_cell.angle_gamma   90.00
#
_symmetry.space_group_name_H-M   'P 1'
#
loop_
_entity.id
_entity.type
_entity.pdbx_description
1 polymer ?
#
loop_
_entity_poly.entity_id
_entity_poly.type
_entity_poly.pdbx_seq_one_letter_code
_entity_poly.pdbx_strand_id
1 'polypeptide(L)' 'METLLGVGSVSTADDVAGLRRMYDKIESQIRGLRSLGVTSSSYGALLTPVLQNKLPPELRLIVNRELTESWDLDKFMKTR' A
#
# COMPACT_ATOMS: atom_id res chain seq x y z
N MET A 1 18.65 -4.41 -2.89
CA MET A 1 17.66 -3.53 -2.22
C MET A 1 16.57 -3.21 -3.22
N GLU A 2 15.43 -3.89 -3.16
CA GLU A 2 14.29 -3.55 -4.01
C GLU A 2 13.45 -2.49 -3.31
N THR A 3 13.35 -1.31 -3.92
CA THR A 3 12.53 -0.20 -3.43
C THR A 3 11.04 -0.51 -3.62
N LEU A 4 10.17 0.23 -2.94
CA LEU A 4 8.71 0.16 -3.11
C LEU A 4 8.28 0.17 -4.59
N LEU A 5 9.03 0.91 -5.41
CA LEU A 5 8.82 1.07 -6.84
C LEU A 5 9.13 -0.22 -7.64
N GLY A 6 10.01 -1.07 -7.11
CA GLY A 6 10.39 -2.37 -7.68
C GLY A 6 9.48 -3.54 -7.29
N VAL A 7 8.44 -3.31 -6.46
CA VAL A 7 7.44 -4.34 -6.19
C VAL A 7 6.71 -4.66 -7.51
N GLY A 8 6.73 -5.90 -7.96
CA GLY A 8 5.96 -6.32 -9.13
C GLY A 8 4.49 -5.97 -8.96
N SER A 9 3.86 -5.40 -9.99
CA SER A 9 2.41 -5.21 -9.96
C SER A 9 1.77 -6.58 -9.86
N VAL A 10 0.83 -6.76 -8.94
CA VAL A 10 0.03 -7.99 -8.94
C VAL A 10 -1.00 -7.83 -10.03
N SER A 11 -0.99 -8.74 -11.01
CA SER A 11 -1.86 -8.66 -12.19
C SER A 11 -3.24 -9.23 -11.96
N THR A 12 -3.43 -10.04 -10.91
CA THR A 12 -4.68 -10.76 -10.66
C THR A 12 -4.94 -10.87 -9.16
N ALA A 13 -6.17 -10.62 -8.72
CA ALA A 13 -6.57 -10.75 -7.31
C ALA A 13 -6.43 -12.18 -6.75
N ASP A 14 -6.30 -13.18 -7.62
CA ASP A 14 -6.11 -14.59 -7.27
C ASP A 14 -4.68 -14.89 -6.75
N ASP A 15 -3.70 -14.04 -7.07
CA ASP A 15 -2.33 -14.17 -6.54
C ASP A 15 -2.23 -13.59 -5.11
N VAL A 16 -2.89 -14.28 -4.17
CA VAL A 16 -2.91 -13.92 -2.74
C VAL A 16 -1.48 -13.87 -2.16
N ALA A 17 -0.56 -14.70 -2.67
CA ALA A 17 0.84 -14.70 -2.24
C ALA A 17 1.57 -13.43 -2.69
N GLY A 18 1.38 -13.01 -3.94
CA GLY A 18 1.89 -11.74 -4.46
C GLY A 18 1.32 -10.54 -3.72
N LEU A 19 0.02 -10.53 -3.45
CA LEU A 19 -0.64 -9.47 -2.68
C LEU A 19 -0.08 -9.35 -1.27
N ARG A 20 0.11 -10.48 -0.58
CA ARG A 20 0.71 -10.50 0.76
C ARG A 20 2.15 -9.98 0.74
N ARG A 21 2.98 -10.44 -0.20
CA ARG A 21 4.36 -9.94 -0.34
C ARG A 21 4.41 -8.44 -0.63
N MET A 22 3.52 -7.94 -1.48
CA MET A 22 3.38 -6.51 -1.76
C MET A 22 3.01 -5.76 -0.47
N TYR A 23 1.99 -6.22 0.25
CA TYR A 23 1.54 -5.62 1.49
C TYR A 23 2.66 -5.57 2.54
N ASP A 24 3.30 -6.71 2.85
CA ASP A 24 4.35 -6.82 3.85
C ASP A 24 5.53 -5.86 3.59
N LYS A 25 5.88 -5.70 2.31
CA LYS A 25 6.98 -4.82 1.90
C LYS A 25 6.64 -3.34 2.06
N ILE A 26 5.42 -2.96 1.68
CA ILE A 26 4.92 -1.58 1.85
C ILE A 26 4.80 -1.26 3.34
N GLU A 27 4.26 -2.18 4.13
CA GLU A 27 4.13 -2.02 5.58
C GLU A 27 5.49 -1.88 6.27
N SER A 28 6.48 -2.69 5.88
CA SER A 28 7.87 -2.60 6.35
C SER A 28 8.48 -1.22 6.07
N GLN A 29 8.26 -0.68 4.87
CA GLN A 29 8.77 0.64 4.48
C GLN A 29 8.05 1.79 5.20
N ILE A 30 6.73 1.71 5.36
CA ILE A 30 5.96 2.69 6.15
C ILE A 30 6.44 2.69 7.60
N ARG A 31 6.69 1.51 8.20
CA ARG A 31 7.28 1.40 9.54
C ARG A 31 8.67 2.04 9.60
N GLY A 32 9.51 1.82 8.60
CA GLY A 32 10.82 2.48 8.48
C GLY A 32 10.69 4.00 8.43
N LEU A 33 9.82 4.53 7.57
CA LEU A 33 9.55 5.97 7.47
C LEU A 33 9.04 6.56 8.79
N ARG A 34 8.13 5.87 9.48
CA ARG A 34 7.62 6.28 10.78
C ARG A 34 8.72 6.29 11.85
N SER A 35 9.63 5.32 11.84
CA SER A 35 10.79 5.28 12.76
C SER A 35 11.76 6.44 12.55
N LEU A 36 11.80 6.98 11.33
CA LEU A 36 12.59 8.17 10.98
C LEU A 36 11.83 9.49 11.29
N GLY A 37 10.65 9.42 11.90
CA GLY A 37 9.82 10.57 12.21
C GLY A 37 9.03 11.14 11.03
N VAL A 38 8.98 10.44 9.90
CA VAL A 38 8.20 10.86 8.73
C VAL A 38 6.72 10.59 8.99
N THR A 39 5.89 11.63 8.84
CA THR A 39 4.44 11.53 9.09
C THR A 39 3.69 10.93 7.91
N SER A 40 2.52 10.35 8.17
CA SER A 40 1.64 9.79 7.15
C SER A 40 1.15 10.80 6.13
N SER A 41 1.03 12.06 6.51
CA SER A 41 0.75 13.16 5.58
C SER A 41 1.89 13.32 4.55
N SER A 42 3.15 13.20 4.99
CA SER A 42 4.32 13.37 4.13
C SER A 42 4.52 12.21 3.15
N TYR A 43 4.43 10.96 3.62
CA TYR A 43 4.59 9.81 2.71
C TYR A 43 3.29 9.44 1.99
N GLY A 44 2.12 9.76 2.53
CA GLY A 44 0.82 9.43 1.94
C GLY A 44 0.63 10.01 0.55
N ALA A 45 1.03 11.27 0.34
CA ALA A 45 0.95 11.93 -0.96
C ALA A 45 1.73 11.19 -2.07
N LEU A 46 2.82 10.50 -1.72
CA LEU A 46 3.66 9.76 -2.66
C LEU A 46 3.27 8.27 -2.74
N LEU A 47 3.00 7.64 -1.61
CA LEU A 47 2.76 6.20 -1.53
C LEU A 47 1.37 5.80 -1.99
N THR A 48 0.36 6.64 -1.78
CA THR A 48 -1.03 6.38 -2.20
C THR A 48 -1.16 6.11 -3.70
N PRO A 49 -0.68 6.99 -4.61
CA PRO A 49 -0.77 6.71 -6.04
C PRO A 49 0.08 5.51 -6.49
N VAL A 50 1.18 5.19 -5.78
CA VAL A 50 1.97 3.98 -6.07
C VAL A 50 1.20 2.72 -5.68
N LEU A 51 0.62 2.69 -4.47
CA LEU A 51 -0.23 1.60 -3.99
C LEU A 51 -1.40 1.35 -4.94
N GLN A 52 -2.11 2.42 -5.29
CA GLN A 52 -3.20 2.36 -6.25
C GLN A 52 -2.73 1.73 -7.56
N ASN A 53 -1.58 2.15 -8.11
CA ASN A 53 -1.07 1.59 -9.36
C ASN A 53 -0.59 0.13 -9.29
N LYS A 54 -0.13 -0.35 -8.13
CA LYS A 54 0.35 -1.73 -7.94
C LYS A 54 -0.76 -2.73 -7.62
N LEU A 55 -1.92 -2.24 -7.17
CA LEU A 55 -3.10 -3.06 -6.90
C LEU A 55 -3.81 -3.47 -8.20
N PRO A 56 -4.29 -4.73 -8.31
CA PRO A 56 -5.22 -5.15 -9.34
C PRO A 56 -6.49 -4.28 -9.35
N PRO A 57 -7.11 -4.03 -10.51
CA PRO A 57 -8.34 -3.24 -10.61
C PRO A 57 -9.47 -3.71 -9.69
N GLU A 58 -9.61 -5.02 -9.51
CA GLU A 58 -10.65 -5.64 -8.68
C GLU A 58 -10.48 -5.25 -7.21
N LEU A 59 -9.23 -5.21 -6.73
CA LEU A 59 -8.93 -4.80 -5.37
C LEU A 59 -9.01 -3.28 -5.21
N ARG A 60 -8.67 -2.49 -6.23
CA ARG A 60 -8.87 -1.03 -6.18
C ARG A 60 -10.34 -0.69 -5.95
N LEU A 61 -11.27 -1.43 -6.58
CA LEU A 61 -12.71 -1.23 -6.38
C LEU A 61 -13.12 -1.53 -4.94
N ILE A 62 -12.67 -2.66 -4.37
CA ILE A 62 -12.95 -3.02 -2.98
C ILE A 62 -12.38 -1.97 -2.03
N VAL A 63 -11.12 -1.61 -2.21
CA VAL A 63 -10.41 -0.68 -1.33
C VAL A 63 -11.03 0.73 -1.39
N ASN A 64 -11.42 1.22 -2.57
CA ASN A 64 -12.15 2.50 -2.68
C ASN A 64 -13.55 2.45 -2.05
N ARG A 65 -14.21 1.29 -2.03
CA ARG A 65 -15.51 1.15 -1.36
C ARG A 65 -15.37 1.22 0.16
N GLU A 66 -14.31 0.62 0.71
CA GLU A 66 -14.03 0.58 2.15
C GLU A 66 -13.38 1.87 2.66
N LEU A 67 -12.57 2.56 1.85
CA LEU A 67 -11.96 3.86 2.15
C LEU A 67 -12.76 4.98 1.49
N THR A 68 -13.98 5.19 1.98
CA THR A 68 -15.02 6.04 1.37
C THR A 68 -14.62 7.51 1.17
N GLU A 69 -13.66 8.04 1.95
CA GLU A 69 -13.36 9.49 1.95
C GLU A 69 -11.87 9.83 1.78
N SER A 70 -10.93 8.93 2.11
CA SER A 70 -9.49 9.17 1.88
C SER A 70 -8.70 7.87 1.96
N TRP A 71 -7.70 7.73 1.09
CA TRP A 71 -6.65 6.71 1.21
C TRP A 71 -5.70 7.07 2.35
N ASP A 72 -6.24 7.05 3.57
CA ASP A 72 -5.46 7.17 4.79
C ASP A 72 -4.66 5.88 4.98
N LEU A 73 -3.38 5.93 4.63
CA LEU A 73 -2.48 4.79 4.72
C LEU A 73 -2.30 4.29 6.14
N ASP A 74 -2.49 5.15 7.15
CA ASP A 74 -2.43 4.71 8.54
C ASP A 74 -3.68 3.91 8.92
N LYS A 75 -4.85 4.23 8.35
CA LYS A 75 -6.05 3.38 8.49
C LYS A 75 -5.93 2.08 7.70
N PHE A 76 -5.43 2.17 6.47
CA PHE A 76 -5.28 1.00 5.58
C PHE A 76 -4.26 -0.01 6.11
N MET A 77 -3.19 0.45 6.77
CA MET A 77 -2.14 -0.39 7.33
C MET A 77 -2.34 -0.75 8.81
N LYS A 78 -3.48 -0.37 9.41
CA LYS A 78 -3.79 -0.62 10.83
C LYS A 78 -4.32 -2.03 11.11
N THR A 79 -4.35 -2.93 10.13
CA THR A 79 -4.92 -4.27 10.31
C THR A 79 -3.94 -5.20 11.01
N ARG A 80 -3.78 -5.03 12.32
CA ARG A 80 -3.52 -6.15 13.24
C ARG A 80 -4.13 -5.90 14.61
#